data_AF-A0A6A6IGP4-F1
#
_entry.id   AF-A0A6A6IGP4-F1
#
_cell.length_a   1.000
_cell.length_b   1.000
_cell.length_c   1.000
_cell.angle_alpha   90.00
_cell.angle_beta   90.00
_cell.angle_gamma   90.00
#
_symmetry.space_group_name_H-M   'P 1'
#
loop_
_entity.id
_entity.type
_entity.pdbx_description
1 polymer ?
#
loop_
_entity_poly.entity_id
_entity_poly.type
_entity_poly.pdbx_seq_one_letter_code
_entity_poly.pdbx_strand_id
1 'polypeptide(L)'
;MAATMPNQVDVAIRHISQCNFLDLPGELRNRFYSFIEEDDSTSIYLTERGGRRLLPWFWILQRRQFLGLTQTCRHLRREFLPLYMARTQIWSNITELQAYMRTFFGGSAEVVGNFGIDVRGKTNNPAVDITSLIQRCHTAPNLRVTLRSSNFNEKAFSTLVDVRGKTKWGDYFSTVVEKVAVWPERPAEGFPAHVVVSVKPEHGESWMLQGAYDIGAPASVR
;
A
#
# COMPACT_ATOMS: atom_id res chain seq x y z
N MET A 1 -8.00 50.60 -46.62
CA MET A 1 -8.01 49.16 -46.30
C MET A 1 -6.98 48.92 -45.20
N ALA A 2 -7.40 48.81 -43.94
CA ALA A 2 -6.50 48.57 -42.82
C ALA A 2 -6.33 47.06 -42.65
N ALA A 3 -5.11 46.56 -42.77
CA ALA A 3 -4.78 45.16 -42.50
C ALA A 3 -4.74 44.95 -40.98
N THR A 4 -5.72 44.23 -40.45
CA THR A 4 -5.75 43.82 -39.04
C THR A 4 -4.55 42.91 -38.79
N MET A 5 -3.56 43.39 -38.03
CA MET A 5 -2.43 42.57 -37.63
C MET A 5 -2.94 41.39 -36.79
N PRO A 6 -2.49 40.15 -37.07
CA PRO A 6 -2.90 39.00 -36.29
C PRO A 6 -2.49 39.22 -34.84
N ASN A 7 -3.46 39.01 -33.95
CA ASN A 7 -3.28 39.17 -32.51
C ASN A 7 -2.09 38.31 -32.08
N GLN A 8 -1.06 38.90 -31.47
CA GLN A 8 0.16 38.17 -31.09
C GLN A 8 -0.14 36.98 -30.15
N VAL A 9 -1.27 37.05 -29.44
CA VAL A 9 -1.82 35.97 -28.63
C VAL A 9 -2.16 34.73 -29.48
N ASP A 10 -2.73 34.90 -30.68
CA ASP A 10 -3.10 33.78 -31.56
C ASP A 10 -1.88 33.08 -32.16
N VAL A 11 -0.80 33.81 -32.42
CA VAL A 11 0.47 33.24 -32.91
C VAL A 11 1.13 32.40 -31.84
N ALA A 12 1.15 32.87 -30.59
CA ALA A 12 1.68 32.12 -29.45
C ALA A 12 0.86 30.85 -29.17
N ILE A 13 -0.48 30.92 -29.24
CA ILE A 13 -1.38 29.76 -29.02
C ILE A 13 -1.15 28.66 -30.08
N ARG A 14 -0.93 29.03 -31.35
CA ARG A 14 -0.64 28.06 -32.42
C ARG A 14 0.68 27.32 -32.18
N HIS A 15 1.69 27.97 -31.63
CA HIS A 15 2.96 27.32 -31.28
C HIS A 15 2.81 26.35 -30.10
N ILE A 16 1.94 26.65 -29.14
CA ILE A 16 1.67 25.75 -28.00
C ILE A 16 1.02 24.43 -28.46
N SER A 17 0.30 24.45 -29.57
CA SER A 17 -0.39 23.27 -30.12
C SER A 17 0.56 22.20 -30.70
N GLN A 18 1.88 22.48 -30.78
CA GLN A 18 2.88 21.57 -31.32
C GLN A 18 3.87 21.02 -30.28
N CYS A 19 3.79 21.42 -29.02
CA CYS A 19 4.68 20.89 -27.99
C CYS A 19 4.08 19.58 -27.42
N ASN A 20 4.74 18.44 -27.64
CA ASN A 20 4.30 17.20 -26.98
C ASN A 20 4.70 17.27 -25.50
N PHE A 21 3.90 16.66 -24.62
CA PHE A 21 4.20 16.61 -23.19
C PHE A 21 5.58 16.01 -22.88
N LEU A 22 6.03 15.05 -23.69
CA LEU A 22 7.36 14.43 -23.57
C LEU A 22 8.51 15.34 -24.01
N ASP A 23 8.24 16.39 -24.79
CA ASP A 23 9.24 17.37 -25.24
C ASP A 23 9.54 18.43 -24.15
N LEU A 24 8.71 18.48 -23.10
CA LEU A 24 8.96 19.34 -21.94
C LEU A 24 10.21 18.88 -21.17
N PRO A 25 11.01 19.78 -20.60
CA PRO A 25 12.02 19.44 -19.60
C PRO A 25 11.42 18.67 -18.41
N GLY A 26 12.22 17.79 -17.79
CA GLY A 26 11.78 16.95 -16.67
C GLY A 26 11.27 17.75 -15.49
N GLU A 27 11.83 18.94 -15.24
CA GLU A 27 11.41 19.87 -14.19
C GLU A 27 9.99 20.37 -14.40
N LEU A 28 9.62 20.67 -15.66
CA LEU A 28 8.25 21.10 -15.98
C LEU A 28 7.28 19.93 -15.84
N ARG A 29 7.65 18.72 -16.29
CA ARG A 29 6.83 17.52 -16.07
C ARG A 29 6.61 17.23 -14.59
N ASN A 30 7.65 17.35 -13.76
CA ASN A 30 7.54 17.21 -12.31
C ASN A 30 6.59 18.23 -11.69
N ARG A 31 6.63 19.49 -12.16
CA ARG A 31 5.63 20.50 -11.75
C ARG A 31 4.23 20.11 -12.18
N PHE A 32 4.04 19.59 -13.39
CA PHE A 32 2.74 19.04 -13.81
C PHE A 32 2.27 17.93 -12.88
N TYR A 33 3.14 16.99 -12.50
CA TYR A 33 2.78 15.92 -11.56
C TYR A 33 2.39 16.44 -10.17
N SER A 34 2.92 17.58 -9.72
CA SER A 34 2.49 18.20 -8.46
C SER A 34 1.07 18.80 -8.50
N PHE A 35 0.55 19.12 -9.68
CA PHE A 35 -0.85 19.54 -9.84
C PHE A 35 -1.82 18.37 -10.04
N ILE A 36 -1.28 17.16 -10.21
CA ILE A 36 -2.02 15.94 -10.52
C ILE A 36 -2.02 15.08 -9.26
N GLU A 37 -2.81 15.49 -8.27
CA GLU A 37 -2.98 14.79 -7.00
C GLU A 37 -4.35 14.14 -6.96
N GLU A 38 -4.41 12.86 -6.62
CA GLU A 38 -5.69 12.24 -6.28
C GLU A 38 -6.18 12.88 -4.98
N ASP A 39 -7.49 13.11 -4.84
CA ASP A 39 -8.06 13.52 -3.56
C ASP A 39 -7.65 12.51 -2.48
N ASP A 40 -7.23 12.96 -1.30
CA ASP A 40 -6.82 12.12 -0.17
C ASP A 40 -7.88 11.06 0.24
N SER A 41 -9.13 11.26 -0.18
CA SER A 41 -10.24 10.34 0.03
C SER A 41 -10.25 9.12 -0.92
N THR A 42 -9.41 9.11 -1.95
CA THR A 42 -9.44 8.11 -3.02
C THR A 42 -8.77 6.82 -2.57
N SER A 43 -9.57 5.96 -1.94
CA SER A 43 -9.17 4.60 -1.54
C SER A 43 -9.48 3.61 -2.66
N ILE A 44 -8.45 2.97 -3.19
CA ILE A 44 -8.57 1.92 -4.20
C ILE A 44 -8.68 0.57 -3.50
N TYR A 45 -9.75 -0.18 -3.71
CA TYR A 45 -9.86 -1.54 -3.20
C TYR A 45 -9.46 -2.54 -4.29
N LEU A 46 -8.47 -3.37 -3.96
CA LEU A 46 -8.14 -4.53 -4.77
C LEU A 46 -9.10 -5.65 -4.40
N THR A 47 -9.67 -6.25 -5.44
CA THR A 47 -10.52 -7.42 -5.34
C THR A 47 -10.03 -8.41 -6.39
N GLU A 48 -9.89 -9.67 -6.02
CA GLU A 48 -9.53 -10.73 -6.94
C GLU A 48 -10.43 -10.71 -8.19
N ARG A 49 -9.79 -10.82 -9.37
CA ARG A 49 -10.47 -10.98 -10.66
C ARG A 49 -11.14 -12.35 -10.81
N GLY A 50 -11.09 -13.20 -9.78
CA GLY A 50 -11.60 -14.57 -9.75
C GLY A 50 -13.13 -14.63 -9.74
N GLY A 51 -13.74 -14.61 -10.92
CA GLY A 51 -15.05 -15.20 -11.16
C GLY A 51 -16.21 -14.22 -11.36
N ARG A 52 -16.12 -12.98 -10.87
CA ARG A 52 -17.09 -11.93 -11.22
C ARG A 52 -16.35 -10.85 -11.97
N ARG A 53 -16.64 -10.70 -13.27
CA ARG A 53 -16.30 -9.48 -14.00
C ARG A 53 -16.82 -8.34 -13.15
N LEU A 54 -15.93 -7.62 -12.48
CA LEU A 54 -16.31 -6.40 -11.76
C LEU A 54 -17.09 -5.57 -12.78
N LEU A 55 -18.35 -5.33 -12.47
CA LEU A 55 -19.20 -4.54 -13.34
C LEU A 55 -18.45 -3.23 -13.63
N PRO A 56 -18.51 -2.69 -14.86
CA PRO A 56 -17.83 -1.45 -15.23
C PRO A 56 -18.03 -0.31 -14.20
N TRP A 57 -19.16 -0.33 -13.48
CA TRP A 57 -19.47 0.59 -12.41
C TRP A 57 -18.46 0.61 -11.23
N PHE A 58 -17.84 -0.52 -10.87
CA PHE A 58 -16.79 -0.53 -9.84
C PHE A 58 -15.55 0.26 -10.25
N TRP A 59 -15.23 0.30 -11.54
CA TRP A 59 -14.11 1.11 -12.04
C TRP A 59 -14.40 2.61 -11.94
N ILE A 60 -15.67 3.01 -12.16
CA ILE A 60 -16.12 4.39 -12.00
C ILE A 60 -16.00 4.84 -10.53
N LEU A 61 -16.33 3.95 -9.58
CA LEU A 61 -16.26 4.26 -8.16
C LEU A 61 -14.84 4.46 -7.61
N GLN A 62 -13.83 3.83 -8.22
CA GLN A 62 -12.47 3.91 -7.68
C GLN A 62 -11.78 5.25 -7.95
N ARG A 63 -12.45 6.19 -8.64
CA ARG A 63 -12.00 7.57 -8.88
C ARG A 63 -10.51 7.67 -9.20
N ARG A 64 -9.97 6.75 -10.00
CA ARG A 64 -8.54 6.71 -10.33
C ARG A 64 -8.21 7.72 -11.43
N GLN A 65 -8.40 9.00 -11.15
CA GLN A 65 -8.39 10.08 -12.15
C GLN A 65 -7.12 10.05 -13.00
N PHE A 66 -5.99 9.67 -12.39
CA PHE A 66 -4.68 9.78 -13.02
C PHE A 66 -3.98 8.45 -13.27
N LEU A 67 -4.66 7.31 -13.06
CA LEU A 67 -4.08 6.00 -13.36
C LEU A 67 -3.67 5.89 -14.84
N GLY A 68 -4.41 6.51 -15.75
CA GLY A 68 -4.09 6.50 -17.18
C GLY A 68 -2.66 6.97 -17.49
N LEU A 69 -2.16 7.97 -16.77
CA LEU A 69 -0.78 8.49 -16.94
C LEU A 69 0.29 7.46 -16.60
N THR A 70 -0.01 6.55 -15.66
CA THR A 70 0.87 5.41 -15.37
C THR A 70 0.88 4.37 -16.48
N GLN A 71 -0.06 4.42 -17.42
CA GLN A 71 -0.27 3.41 -18.46
C GLN A 71 0.10 3.88 -19.87
N THR A 72 0.17 5.20 -20.14
CA THR A 72 0.37 5.76 -21.49
C THR A 72 1.68 5.32 -22.16
N CYS A 73 2.84 5.62 -21.56
CA CYS A 73 4.15 5.23 -22.10
C CYS A 73 5.15 4.87 -20.99
N ARG A 74 6.25 4.20 -21.36
CA ARG A 74 7.27 3.75 -20.40
C ARG A 74 7.99 4.91 -19.71
N HIS A 75 8.18 6.03 -20.41
CA HIS A 75 8.87 7.21 -19.89
C HIS A 75 8.08 7.86 -18.76
N LEU A 76 6.83 8.25 -19.04
CA LEU A 76 5.93 8.80 -18.03
C LEU A 76 5.68 7.85 -16.87
N ARG A 77 5.54 6.55 -17.14
CA ARG A 77 5.38 5.55 -16.08
C ARG A 77 6.56 5.56 -15.12
N ARG A 78 7.81 5.64 -15.59
CA ARG A 78 8.98 5.65 -14.71
C ARG A 78 9.03 6.88 -13.80
N GLU A 79 8.58 8.02 -14.30
CA GLU A 79 8.55 9.27 -13.54
C GLU A 79 7.34 9.36 -12.60
N PHE A 80 6.14 9.07 -13.10
CA PHE A 80 4.88 9.34 -12.40
C PHE A 80 4.39 8.18 -11.52
N LEU A 81 4.70 6.92 -11.86
CA LEU A 81 4.20 5.78 -11.09
C LEU A 81 4.62 5.82 -9.61
N PRO A 82 5.88 6.13 -9.24
CA PRO A 82 6.25 6.22 -7.83
C PRO A 82 5.49 7.33 -7.08
N LEU A 83 5.29 8.48 -7.73
CA LEU A 83 4.53 9.60 -7.16
C LEU A 83 3.05 9.24 -6.95
N TYR A 84 2.46 8.60 -7.95
CA TYR A 84 1.09 8.09 -7.89
C TYR A 84 0.94 7.08 -6.75
N MET A 85 1.79 6.06 -6.70
CA MET A 85 1.75 5.01 -5.66
C MET A 85 1.98 5.57 -4.25
N ALA A 86 2.85 6.57 -4.10
CA ALA A 86 3.12 7.21 -2.81
C ALA A 86 1.89 7.94 -2.24
N ARG A 87 1.05 8.51 -3.11
CA ARG A 87 -0.12 9.31 -2.73
C ARG A 87 -1.40 8.48 -2.66
N THR A 88 -1.56 7.53 -3.56
CA THR A 88 -2.78 6.72 -3.66
C THR A 88 -2.82 5.65 -2.56
N GLN A 89 -3.86 5.68 -1.73
CA GLN A 89 -4.12 4.63 -0.75
C GLN A 89 -4.71 3.40 -1.43
N ILE A 90 -3.96 2.29 -1.42
CA ILE A 90 -4.38 1.01 -1.97
C ILE A 90 -4.78 0.09 -0.82
N TRP A 91 -6.04 -0.30 -0.74
CA TRP A 91 -6.55 -1.30 0.19
C TRP A 91 -6.63 -2.67 -0.47
N SER A 92 -6.25 -3.72 0.26
CA SER A 92 -6.45 -5.12 -0.15
C SER A 92 -6.99 -5.92 1.03
N ASN A 93 -7.81 -6.93 0.74
CA ASN A 93 -8.22 -7.86 1.78
C ASN A 93 -7.00 -8.63 2.29
N ILE A 94 -6.95 -8.88 3.60
CA ILE A 94 -5.86 -9.64 4.22
C ILE A 94 -5.60 -11.00 3.55
N THR A 95 -6.61 -11.67 3.00
CA THR A 95 -6.44 -12.96 2.30
C THR A 95 -5.69 -12.82 0.97
N GLU A 96 -5.76 -11.65 0.34
CA GLU A 96 -5.11 -11.37 -0.94
C GLU A 96 -3.69 -10.82 -0.76
N LEU A 97 -3.30 -10.51 0.49
CA LEU A 97 -2.06 -9.84 0.82
C LEU A 97 -0.83 -10.53 0.20
N GLN A 98 -0.73 -11.85 0.34
CA GLN A 98 0.43 -12.60 -0.15
C GLN A 98 0.57 -12.56 -1.68
N ALA A 99 -0.55 -12.62 -2.40
CA ALA A 99 -0.57 -12.48 -3.85
C ALA A 99 -0.17 -11.06 -4.28
N TYR A 100 -0.67 -10.04 -3.57
CA TYR A 100 -0.30 -8.65 -3.79
C TYR A 100 1.20 -8.43 -3.57
N MET A 101 1.72 -8.87 -2.43
CA MET A 101 3.14 -8.73 -2.09
C MET A 101 4.04 -9.40 -3.12
N ARG A 102 3.71 -10.61 -3.58
CA ARG A 102 4.48 -11.29 -4.62
C ARG A 102 4.52 -10.49 -5.92
N THR A 103 3.39 -9.90 -6.30
CA THR A 103 3.24 -9.18 -7.57
C THR A 103 3.93 -7.83 -7.55
N PHE A 104 3.74 -7.06 -6.46
CA PHE A 104 4.16 -5.66 -6.40
C PHE A 104 5.43 -5.44 -5.59
N PHE A 105 5.73 -6.32 -4.64
CA PHE A 105 6.88 -6.19 -3.74
C PHE A 105 7.95 -7.27 -3.95
N GLY A 106 7.75 -8.23 -4.87
CA GLY A 106 8.62 -9.42 -4.98
C GLY A 106 10.03 -9.21 -5.58
N GLY A 107 10.37 -8.04 -6.12
CA GLY A 107 11.61 -7.93 -6.93
C GLY A 107 12.36 -6.59 -7.00
N SER A 108 11.89 -5.51 -6.37
CA SER A 108 12.56 -4.20 -6.41
C SER A 108 13.06 -3.78 -5.03
N ALA A 109 14.30 -3.35 -4.84
CA ALA A 109 14.72 -2.74 -3.57
C ALA A 109 13.95 -1.43 -3.29
N GLU A 110 13.58 -0.71 -4.35
CA GLU A 110 12.89 0.56 -4.30
C GLU A 110 11.38 0.34 -4.38
N VAL A 111 10.78 -0.07 -3.27
CA VAL A 111 9.31 -0.11 -3.16
C VAL A 111 8.83 1.23 -2.61
N VAL A 112 7.86 1.83 -3.31
CA VAL A 112 7.18 3.05 -2.91
C VAL A 112 5.68 2.76 -2.94
N GLY A 113 4.95 3.17 -1.90
CA GLY A 113 3.51 3.00 -1.90
C GLY A 113 2.83 3.35 -0.59
N ASN A 114 1.54 3.64 -0.66
CA ASN A 114 0.67 3.68 0.51
C ASN A 114 -0.33 2.53 0.47
N PHE A 115 -0.02 1.47 1.20
CA PHE A 115 -0.75 0.22 1.18
C PHE A 115 -1.53 0.02 2.49
N GLY A 116 -2.76 -0.44 2.38
CA GLY A 116 -3.66 -0.68 3.48
C GLY A 116 -4.15 -2.12 3.45
N ILE A 117 -4.17 -2.78 4.60
CA ILE A 117 -4.69 -4.12 4.75
C ILE A 117 -6.05 -3.99 5.43
N ASP A 118 -7.08 -4.46 4.74
CA ASP A 118 -8.41 -4.61 5.31
C ASP A 118 -8.52 -5.97 5.98
N VAL A 119 -8.58 -5.97 7.32
CA VAL A 119 -8.74 -7.21 8.11
C VAL A 119 -10.20 -7.55 8.37
N ARG A 120 -11.13 -6.74 7.84
CA ARG A 120 -12.56 -7.04 7.84
C ARG A 120 -12.77 -8.19 6.85
N GLY A 121 -12.80 -9.40 7.38
CA GLY A 121 -12.88 -10.63 6.62
C GLY A 121 -14.06 -11.48 7.06
N LYS A 122 -14.27 -12.57 6.32
CA LYS A 122 -15.18 -13.63 6.79
C LYS A 122 -14.57 -14.27 8.03
N THR A 123 -15.41 -14.66 8.98
CA THR A 123 -15.05 -15.24 10.29
C THR A 123 -14.10 -16.44 10.22
N ASN A 124 -14.02 -17.11 9.07
CA ASN A 124 -13.31 -18.38 8.92
C ASN A 124 -11.97 -18.25 8.20
N ASN A 125 -11.49 -17.02 7.97
CA ASN A 125 -10.20 -16.83 7.33
C ASN A 125 -9.07 -17.26 8.28
N PRO A 126 -8.08 -18.03 7.79
CA PRO A 126 -6.92 -18.39 8.60
C PRO A 126 -6.10 -17.15 8.96
N ALA A 127 -5.24 -17.29 9.98
CA ALA A 127 -4.24 -16.28 10.28
C ALA A 127 -3.35 -16.03 9.06
N VAL A 128 -3.09 -14.77 8.75
CA VAL A 128 -2.24 -14.39 7.62
C VAL A 128 -0.90 -13.92 8.16
N ASP A 129 0.16 -14.58 7.70
CA ASP A 129 1.53 -14.17 7.99
C ASP A 129 1.83 -12.83 7.30
N ILE A 130 2.28 -11.84 8.07
CA ILE A 130 2.68 -10.51 7.58
C ILE A 130 4.16 -10.21 7.85
N THR A 131 4.94 -11.21 8.27
CA THR A 131 6.35 -11.05 8.65
C THR A 131 7.17 -10.44 7.51
N SER A 132 6.99 -10.96 6.29
CA SER A 132 7.67 -10.46 5.09
C SER A 132 7.27 -9.02 4.75
N LEU A 133 6.08 -8.57 5.15
CA LEU A 133 5.64 -7.20 4.89
C LEU A 133 6.32 -6.23 5.84
N ILE A 134 6.44 -6.60 7.13
CA ILE A 134 7.13 -5.80 8.13
C ILE A 134 8.62 -5.69 7.78
N GLN A 135 9.26 -6.79 7.40
CA GLN A 135 10.64 -6.80 6.89
C GLN A 135 10.77 -5.91 5.64
N ARG A 136 9.74 -5.88 4.79
CA ARG A 136 9.72 -5.01 3.62
C ARG A 136 9.63 -3.53 3.99
N CYS A 137 8.80 -3.16 4.95
CA CYS A 137 8.73 -1.78 5.45
C CYS A 137 10.05 -1.29 6.04
N HIS A 138 10.85 -2.20 6.62
CA HIS A 138 12.19 -1.87 7.10
C HIS A 138 13.16 -1.53 5.96
N THR A 139 13.16 -2.32 4.89
CA THR A 139 14.06 -2.14 3.73
C THR A 139 13.57 -1.08 2.74
N ALA A 140 12.29 -0.73 2.76
CA ALA A 140 11.66 0.23 1.87
C ALA A 140 11.00 1.39 2.67
N PRO A 141 11.75 2.46 3.02
CA PRO A 141 11.26 3.52 3.90
C PRO A 141 10.08 4.32 3.31
N ASN A 142 9.91 4.27 1.99
CA ASN A 142 8.83 4.93 1.26
C ASN A 142 7.57 4.06 1.11
N LEU A 143 7.57 2.83 1.64
CA LEU A 143 6.39 1.99 1.76
C LEU A 143 5.69 2.30 3.10
N ARG A 144 4.45 2.76 3.02
CA ARG A 144 3.57 2.95 4.17
C ARG A 144 2.57 1.80 4.19
N VAL A 145 2.39 1.20 5.37
CA VAL A 145 1.42 0.13 5.58
C VAL A 145 0.47 0.51 6.71
N THR A 146 -0.82 0.43 6.44
CA THR A 146 -1.89 0.67 7.41
C THR A 146 -2.73 -0.60 7.58
N LEU A 147 -3.30 -0.81 8.78
CA LEU A 147 -4.35 -1.81 8.98
C LEU A 147 -5.67 -1.09 9.20
N ARG A 148 -6.72 -1.61 8.59
CA ARG A 148 -8.10 -1.20 8.85
C ARG A 148 -8.89 -2.33 9.44
N SER A 149 -9.46 -2.07 10.61
CA SER A 149 -10.39 -2.94 11.32
C SER A 149 -11.48 -2.09 11.96
N SER A 150 -12.59 -2.71 12.32
CA SER A 150 -13.66 -2.12 13.15
C SER A 150 -13.22 -1.87 14.60
N ASN A 151 -12.42 -2.80 15.15
CA ASN A 151 -12.17 -2.90 16.59
C ASN A 151 -10.66 -2.98 16.94
N PHE A 152 -9.79 -2.73 15.96
CA PHE A 152 -8.34 -2.85 16.16
C PHE A 152 -7.74 -1.50 16.57
N ASN A 153 -6.82 -1.53 17.52
CA ASN A 153 -6.05 -0.35 17.91
C ASN A 153 -5.02 -0.01 16.81
N GLU A 154 -5.43 0.83 15.85
CA GLU A 154 -4.59 1.27 14.73
C GLU A 154 -3.22 1.80 15.18
N LYS A 155 -3.16 2.45 16.35
CA LYS A 155 -1.93 2.97 16.95
C LYS A 155 -0.94 1.87 17.36
N ALA A 156 -1.44 0.73 17.85
CA ALA A 156 -0.58 -0.39 18.24
C ALA A 156 0.09 -1.01 17.00
N PHE A 157 -0.66 -1.21 15.92
CA PHE A 157 -0.08 -1.73 14.68
C PHE A 157 0.81 -0.72 13.97
N SER A 158 0.43 0.55 13.93
CA SER A 158 1.31 1.57 13.36
C SER A 158 2.64 1.61 14.13
N THR A 159 2.63 1.43 15.45
CA THR A 159 3.86 1.31 16.26
C THR A 159 4.69 0.07 15.88
N LEU A 160 4.04 -1.07 15.62
CA LEU A 160 4.71 -2.32 15.21
C LEU A 160 5.37 -2.19 13.83
N VAL A 161 4.67 -1.55 12.89
CA VAL A 161 5.07 -1.44 11.49
C VAL A 161 5.94 -0.22 11.19
N ASP A 162 5.87 0.82 12.02
CA ASP A 162 6.70 2.02 11.88
C ASP A 162 8.12 1.76 12.41
N VAL A 163 8.84 0.91 11.66
CA VAL A 163 10.27 0.63 11.80
C VAL A 163 11.13 1.80 11.31
N ARG A 164 10.52 2.79 10.66
CA ARG A 164 11.23 3.88 9.99
C ARG A 164 12.00 4.71 11.02
N GLY A 165 13.30 4.91 10.75
CA GLY A 165 14.20 5.64 11.63
C GLY A 165 14.64 4.87 12.88
N LYS A 166 14.17 3.64 13.11
CA LYS A 166 14.57 2.80 14.24
C LYS A 166 15.38 1.60 13.75
N THR A 167 16.64 1.81 13.38
CA THR A 167 17.55 0.75 12.91
C THR A 167 17.60 -0.43 13.88
N LYS A 168 17.70 -0.15 15.19
CA LYS A 168 17.67 -1.16 16.26
C LYS A 168 16.41 -2.03 16.23
N TRP A 169 15.27 -1.50 15.80
CA TRP A 169 14.02 -2.26 15.72
C TRP A 169 14.07 -3.29 14.59
N GLY A 170 14.64 -2.94 13.43
CA GLY A 170 14.80 -3.88 12.32
C GLY A 170 15.72 -5.06 12.66
N ASP A 171 16.84 -4.76 13.33
CA ASP A 171 17.79 -5.78 13.80
C ASP A 171 17.16 -6.68 14.87
N TYR A 172 16.49 -6.07 15.85
CA TYR A 172 15.75 -6.79 16.88
C TYR A 172 14.67 -7.68 16.28
N PHE A 173 13.85 -7.14 15.36
CA PHE A 173 12.78 -7.87 14.71
C PHE A 173 13.33 -9.10 13.97
N SER A 174 14.39 -8.95 13.19
CA SER A 174 15.00 -10.06 12.45
C SER A 174 15.66 -11.11 13.36
N THR A 175 16.19 -10.66 14.50
CA THR A 175 16.86 -11.53 15.48
C THR A 175 15.86 -12.29 16.35
N VAL A 176 14.84 -11.60 16.87
CA VAL A 176 13.96 -12.09 17.94
C VAL A 176 12.62 -12.60 17.44
N VAL A 177 12.03 -11.94 16.44
CA VAL A 177 10.70 -12.30 15.95
C VAL A 177 10.82 -13.45 14.96
N GLU A 178 10.10 -14.53 15.22
CA GLU A 178 9.97 -15.67 14.31
C GLU A 178 8.91 -15.38 13.26
N LYS A 179 7.73 -14.93 13.71
CA LYS A 179 6.57 -14.74 12.86
C LYS A 179 5.64 -13.66 13.41
N VAL A 180 5.04 -12.88 12.53
CA VAL A 180 3.91 -12.02 12.86
C VAL A 180 2.72 -12.45 12.03
N ALA A 181 1.65 -12.87 12.70
CA ALA A 181 0.42 -13.28 12.06
C ALA A 181 -0.71 -12.34 12.47
N VAL A 182 -1.55 -11.97 11.51
CA VAL A 182 -2.78 -11.22 11.79
C VAL A 182 -3.95 -12.19 11.71
N TRP A 183 -4.70 -12.24 12.80
CA TRP A 183 -5.96 -12.96 12.86
C TRP A 183 -7.08 -11.99 12.49
N PRO A 184 -7.86 -12.29 11.43
CA PRO A 184 -8.97 -11.46 11.04
C PRO A 184 -10.07 -11.49 12.11
N GLU A 185 -10.93 -10.48 12.05
CA GLU A 185 -12.06 -10.37 12.97
C GLU A 185 -13.00 -11.58 12.84
N ARG A 186 -13.52 -12.06 13.98
CA ARG A 186 -14.60 -13.06 14.03
C ARG A 186 -15.83 -12.49 14.74
N PRO A 187 -16.66 -11.69 14.04
CA PRO A 187 -17.80 -11.03 14.68
C PRO A 187 -18.77 -11.99 15.36
N ALA A 188 -19.00 -13.18 14.78
CA ALA A 188 -19.90 -14.18 15.34
C ALA A 188 -19.43 -14.73 16.71
N GLU A 189 -18.13 -14.68 16.99
CA GLU A 189 -17.53 -15.15 18.22
C GLU A 189 -17.16 -13.98 19.16
N GLY A 190 -17.41 -12.73 18.76
CA GLY A 190 -17.02 -11.54 19.50
C GLY A 190 -15.51 -11.31 19.58
N PHE A 191 -14.70 -11.99 18.76
CA PHE A 191 -13.25 -11.80 18.77
C PHE A 191 -12.84 -10.70 17.79
N PRO A 192 -12.24 -9.59 18.28
CA PRO A 192 -11.68 -8.58 17.40
C PRO A 192 -10.50 -9.17 16.61
N ALA A 193 -10.17 -8.52 15.50
CA ALA A 193 -8.89 -8.78 14.84
C ALA A 193 -7.76 -8.57 15.85
N HIS A 194 -6.73 -9.40 15.79
CA HIS A 194 -5.56 -9.27 16.67
C HIS A 194 -4.29 -9.67 15.93
N VAL A 195 -3.17 -9.11 16.38
CA VAL A 195 -1.85 -9.43 15.86
C VAL A 195 -1.19 -10.36 16.86
N VAL A 196 -0.66 -11.46 16.37
CA VAL A 196 0.13 -12.42 17.13
C VAL A 196 1.58 -12.28 16.69
N VAL A 197 2.45 -12.01 17.65
CA VAL A 197 3.89 -12.03 17.46
C VAL A 197 4.44 -13.30 18.10
N SER A 198 4.98 -14.20 17.28
CA SER A 198 5.71 -15.38 17.72
C SER A 198 7.19 -15.01 17.81
N VAL A 199 7.78 -15.30 18.97
CA VAL A 199 9.18 -15.02 19.29
C VAL A 199 9.96 -16.33 19.19
N LYS A 200 11.20 -16.26 18.69
CA LYS A 200 12.04 -17.46 18.60
C LYS A 200 12.29 -18.04 20.00
N PRO A 201 12.31 -19.38 20.17
CA PRO A 201 12.40 -20.02 21.49
C PRO A 201 13.59 -19.55 22.34
N GLU A 202 14.75 -19.31 21.71
CA GLU A 202 15.97 -18.84 22.36
C GLU A 202 15.87 -17.42 22.95
N HIS A 203 14.86 -16.66 22.52
CA HIS A 203 14.57 -15.31 22.99
C HIS A 203 13.27 -15.24 23.80
N GLY A 204 12.55 -16.35 23.93
CA GLY A 204 11.30 -16.43 24.69
C GLY A 204 11.55 -16.61 26.19
N GLU A 205 10.75 -15.94 27.01
CA GLU A 205 10.73 -16.21 28.45
C GLU A 205 9.92 -17.48 28.75
N SER A 206 10.22 -18.16 29.84
CA SER A 206 9.60 -19.45 30.20
C SER A 206 8.07 -19.39 30.25
N TRP A 207 7.49 -18.27 30.71
CA TRP A 207 6.03 -18.07 30.74
C TRP A 207 5.42 -17.91 29.34
N MET A 208 6.16 -17.36 28.37
CA MET A 208 5.70 -17.26 26.98
C MET A 208 5.60 -18.65 26.32
N LEU A 209 6.50 -19.56 26.71
CA LEU A 209 6.55 -20.93 26.19
C LEU A 209 5.48 -21.83 26.82
N GLN A 210 5.04 -21.54 28.04
CA GLN A 210 4.02 -22.33 28.75
C GLN A 210 2.60 -22.10 28.21
N GLY A 211 2.26 -20.87 27.81
CA GLY A 211 0.93 -20.53 27.27
C GLY A 211 0.62 -21.12 25.88
N ALA A 212 1.60 -21.73 25.23
CA ALA A 212 1.47 -22.36 23.91
C ALA A 212 0.63 -23.66 23.92
N TYR A 213 0.47 -24.29 25.09
CA TYR A 213 -0.10 -25.63 25.19
C TYR A 213 -1.61 -25.66 25.50
N ASP A 214 -2.17 -24.59 26.09
CA ASP A 214 -3.57 -24.58 26.56
C ASP A 214 -4.57 -24.00 25.56
N ILE A 215 -4.08 -23.35 24.51
CA ILE A 215 -4.90 -22.86 23.41
C ILE A 215 -4.42 -23.68 22.22
N GLY A 216 -5.30 -24.35 21.48
CA GLY A 216 -4.94 -25.11 20.25
C GLY A 216 -4.41 -24.24 19.10
N ALA A 217 -3.75 -23.12 19.41
CA ALA A 217 -3.11 -22.17 18.53
C ALA A 217 -1.66 -21.96 19.04
N PRO A 218 -0.68 -21.83 18.13
CA PRO A 218 0.74 -21.67 18.50
C PRO A 218 0.95 -20.50 19.47
N ALA A 219 1.92 -20.66 20.38
CA ALA A 219 2.35 -19.68 21.38
C ALA A 219 2.19 -18.23 20.88
N SER A 220 1.15 -17.55 21.37
CA SER A 220 0.85 -16.18 20.97
C SER A 220 0.87 -15.27 22.19
N VAL A 221 1.80 -14.33 22.24
CA VAL A 221 1.72 -13.19 23.16
C VAL A 221 0.67 -12.24 22.60
N ARG A 222 -0.40 -11.98 23.38
CA ARG A 222 -1.46 -11.02 23.04
C ARG A 222 -1.05 -9.60 23.38
#